data_AF-A0A382ZLT7-F1
#
_entry.id   AF-A0A382ZLT7-F1
#
_cell.length_a   1.000
_cell.length_b   1.000
_cell.length_c   1.000
_cell.angle_alpha   90.00
_cell.angle_beta   90.00
_cell.angle_gamma   90.00
#
_symmetry.space_group_name_H-M   'P 1'
#
loop_
_entity.id
_entity.type
_entity.pdbx_description
1 polymer ?
#
loop_
_entity_poly.entity_id
_entity_poly.type
_entity_poly.pdbx_seq_one_letter_code
_entity_poly.pdbx_strand_id
1 'polypeptide(L)'
;MGIVTDIILPLALAFIMFALGLGLTGEDFLRVAKQPRDFFVGAFSQIIALPIIAFILVKLWPISPELAVGVMIIAAAPGGATSNILTSFSKGDVALSISL
;
A
#
# COMPACT_ATOMS: atom_id res chain seq x y z
N MET A 1 -21.93 14.72 -6.43
CA MET A 1 -21.69 13.29 -6.74
C MET A 1 -21.34 13.22 -8.21
N GLY A 2 -20.07 12.97 -8.50
CA GLY A 2 -19.52 13.04 -9.85
C GLY A 2 -19.35 11.65 -10.41
N ILE A 3 -19.82 11.40 -11.64
CA ILE A 3 -19.68 10.11 -12.34
C ILE A 3 -18.25 9.59 -12.28
N VAL A 4 -17.27 10.50 -12.35
CA VAL A 4 -15.84 10.15 -12.25
C VAL A 4 -15.48 9.55 -10.89
N THR A 5 -15.85 10.20 -9.78
CA THR A 5 -15.46 9.76 -8.43
C THR A 5 -16.24 8.56 -7.95
N ASP A 6 -17.52 8.48 -8.33
CA ASP A 6 -18.46 7.53 -7.72
C ASP A 6 -18.56 6.23 -8.54
N ILE A 7 -18.18 6.27 -9.83
CA ILE A 7 -18.30 5.13 -10.75
C ILE A 7 -16.96 4.81 -11.39
N ILE A 8 -16.33 5.78 -12.07
CA ILE A 8 -15.13 5.49 -12.89
C ILE A 8 -13.94 5.10 -12.00
N LEU A 9 -13.65 5.85 -10.93
CA LEU A 9 -12.52 5.56 -10.05
C LEU A 9 -12.63 4.19 -9.36
N PRO A 10 -13.76 3.81 -8.74
CA PRO A 10 -13.91 2.47 -8.17
C PRO A 10 -13.78 1.35 -9.20
N LEU A 11 -14.35 1.53 -10.39
CA LEU A 11 -14.29 0.51 -11.45
C LEU A 11 -12.86 0.35 -11.99
N ALA A 12 -12.15 1.47 -12.15
CA ALA A 12 -10.74 1.47 -12.54
C ALA A 12 -9.88 0.77 -11.48
N LEU A 13 -10.10 1.08 -10.19
CA LEU A 13 -9.38 0.43 -9.10
C LEU A 13 -9.66 -1.08 -9.07
N ALA A 14 -10.92 -1.50 -9.24
CA ALA A 14 -11.29 -2.91 -9.31
C ALA A 14 -10.58 -3.62 -10.47
N PHE A 15 -10.53 -3.00 -11.65
CA PHE A 15 -9.82 -3.53 -12.81
C PHE A 15 -8.30 -3.62 -12.58
N ILE A 16 -7.68 -2.60 -11.99
CA ILE A 16 -6.24 -2.60 -11.66
C ILE A 16 -5.93 -3.73 -10.67
N MET A 17 -6.73 -3.89 -9.62
CA MET A 17 -6.54 -4.96 -8.63
C MET A 17 -6.74 -6.35 -9.24
N PHE A 18 -7.71 -6.52 -10.15
CA PHE A 18 -7.92 -7.76 -10.89
C PHE A 18 -6.72 -8.10 -11.79
N ALA A 19 -6.23 -7.13 -12.57
CA ALA A 19 -5.07 -7.30 -13.44
C ALA A 19 -3.79 -7.64 -12.65
N LEU A 20 -3.60 -7.02 -11.49
CA LEU A 20 -2.52 -7.37 -10.57
C LEU A 20 -2.63 -8.81 -10.09
N GLY A 21 -3.84 -9.23 -9.69
CA GLY A 21 -4.11 -10.60 -9.25
C GLY A 21 -3.81 -11.67 -10.30
N LEU A 22 -4.08 -11.39 -11.59
CA LEU A 22 -3.73 -12.29 -12.69
C LEU A 22 -2.22 -12.49 -12.88
N GLY A 23 -1.40 -11.55 -12.42
CA GLY A 23 0.06 -11.64 -12.48
C GLY A 23 0.70 -12.39 -11.30
N LEU A 24 -0.08 -12.74 -10.27
CA LEU A 24 0.45 -13.44 -9.09
C LEU A 24 0.63 -14.93 -9.37
N THR A 25 1.72 -15.48 -8.87
CA THR A 25 2.05 -16.91 -8.96
C THR A 25 2.03 -17.56 -7.57
N GLY A 26 1.90 -18.88 -7.52
CA GLY A 26 2.00 -19.62 -6.25
C GLY A 26 3.37 -19.44 -5.56
N GLU A 27 4.42 -19.16 -6.31
CA GLU A 27 5.76 -18.91 -5.79
C GLU A 27 5.85 -17.62 -4.96
N ASP A 28 5.06 -16.60 -5.31
CA ASP A 28 5.04 -15.32 -4.60
C ASP A 28 4.52 -15.49 -3.16
N PHE A 29 3.53 -16.35 -2.96
CA PHE A 29 3.03 -16.71 -1.63
C PHE A 29 4.02 -17.59 -0.86
N LEU A 30 4.71 -18.50 -1.56
CA LEU A 30 5.73 -19.35 -0.95
C LEU A 30 6.92 -18.55 -0.42
N ARG A 31 7.20 -17.39 -1.03
CA ARG A 31 8.28 -16.48 -0.62
C ARG A 31 8.06 -15.90 0.77
N VAL A 32 6.82 -15.54 1.12
CA VAL A 32 6.46 -15.07 2.47
C VAL A 32 6.86 -16.10 3.53
N ALA A 33 6.64 -17.38 3.25
CA ALA A 33 7.02 -18.47 4.15
C ALA A 33 8.55 -18.72 4.19
N LYS A 34 9.27 -18.45 3.09
CA LYS A 34 10.73 -18.63 3.01
C LYS A 34 11.52 -17.49 3.65
N GLN A 35 10.97 -16.28 3.65
CA GLN A 35 11.62 -15.07 4.20
C GLN A 35 10.71 -14.37 5.25
N PRO A 36 10.34 -15.06 6.34
CA PRO A 36 9.34 -14.53 7.28
C PRO A 36 9.83 -13.28 8.00
N ARG A 37 11.13 -13.18 8.31
CA ARG A 37 11.70 -12.02 9.02
C ARG A 37 11.49 -10.74 8.23
N ASP A 38 11.80 -10.75 6.94
CA ASP A 38 11.76 -9.55 6.11
C ASP A 38 10.31 -9.14 5.82
N PHE A 39 9.42 -10.12 5.63
CA PHE A 39 7.98 -9.89 5.56
C PHE A 39 7.46 -9.22 6.84
N PHE A 40 7.76 -9.74 8.03
CA PHE A 40 7.26 -9.14 9.28
C PHE A 40 7.79 -7.72 9.51
N VAL A 41 9.04 -7.44 9.15
CA VAL A 41 9.59 -6.07 9.23
C VAL A 41 8.83 -5.14 8.29
N GLY A 42 8.58 -5.55 7.05
CA GLY A 42 7.80 -4.78 6.09
C GLY A 42 6.36 -4.57 6.53
N ALA A 43 5.67 -5.63 6.94
CA ALA A 43 4.28 -5.59 7.40
C ALA A 43 4.12 -4.73 8.65
N PHE A 44 5.03 -4.83 9.62
CA PHE A 44 5.04 -3.95 10.79
C PHE A 44 5.24 -2.49 10.39
N SER A 45 6.16 -2.23 9.45
CA SER A 45 6.42 -0.87 8.97
C SER A 45 5.18 -0.27 8.28
N GLN A 46 4.46 -1.07 7.48
CA GLN A 46 3.27 -0.63 6.75
C GLN A 46 2.05 -0.47 7.66
N ILE A 47 1.78 -1.46 8.53
CA ILE A 47 0.52 -1.52 9.30
C ILE A 47 0.61 -0.70 10.59
N ILE A 48 1.80 -0.56 11.17
CA ILE A 48 1.99 0.08 12.48
C ILE A 48 2.80 1.37 12.35
N ALA A 49 4.03 1.28 11.83
CA ALA A 49 4.92 2.45 11.84
C ALA A 49 4.37 3.60 10.98
N LEU A 50 3.91 3.31 9.76
CA LEU A 50 3.37 4.32 8.85
C LEU A 50 2.13 5.05 9.42
N PRO A 51 1.09 4.36 9.93
CA PRO A 51 -0.03 5.04 10.59
C PRO A 51 0.36 5.86 11.81
N ILE A 52 1.34 5.40 12.62
CA ILE A 52 1.83 6.18 13.77
C ILE A 52 2.52 7.46 13.29
N ILE A 53 3.37 7.38 12.27
CA ILE A 53 4.04 8.54 11.68
C ILE A 53 2.99 9.52 11.13
N ALA A 54 2.01 9.02 10.37
CA ALA A 54 0.93 9.83 9.84
C ALA A 54 0.13 10.52 10.96
N PHE A 55 -0.19 9.79 12.03
CA PHE A 55 -0.91 10.33 13.19
C PHE A 55 -0.13 11.45 13.88
N ILE A 56 1.17 11.28 14.08
CA ILE A 56 2.04 12.32 14.64
C ILE A 56 2.04 13.55 13.73
N LEU A 57 2.17 13.37 12.43
CA LEU A 57 2.18 14.48 11.46
C LEU A 57 0.87 15.28 11.49
N VAL A 58 -0.30 14.61 11.45
CA VAL A 58 -1.60 15.30 11.48
C VAL A 58 -1.90 15.97 12.82
N LYS A 59 -1.25 15.54 13.91
CA LYS A 59 -1.34 16.22 15.22
C LYS A 59 -0.49 17.49 15.29
N LEU A 60 0.62 17.54 14.57
CA LEU A 60 1.54 18.67 14.56
C LEU A 60 1.13 19.74 13.54
N TRP A 61 0.51 19.33 12.43
CA TRP A 61 0.13 20.25 11.36
C TRP A 61 -1.24 20.90 11.62
N PRO A 62 -1.41 22.21 11.40
CA PRO A 62 -2.70 22.88 11.53
C PRO A 62 -3.58 22.60 10.30
N ILE A 63 -4.06 21.37 10.15
CA ILE A 63 -4.99 20.95 9.09
C ILE A 63 -6.40 20.73 9.64
N SER A 64 -7.40 20.78 8.75
CA SER A 64 -8.78 20.52 9.17
C SER A 64 -8.97 19.05 9.57
N PRO A 65 -9.92 18.74 10.48
CA PRO A 65 -10.18 17.37 10.93
C PRO A 65 -10.52 16.41 9.77
N GLU A 66 -11.20 16.90 8.73
CA GLU A 66 -11.60 16.11 7.57
C GLU A 66 -10.36 15.67 6.76
N LEU A 67 -9.40 16.57 6.58
CA LEU A 67 -8.13 16.25 5.93
C LEU A 67 -7.28 15.30 6.77
N ALA A 68 -7.25 15.49 8.10
CA ALA A 68 -6.55 14.58 8.99
C ALA A 68 -7.08 13.15 8.89
N VAL A 69 -8.41 12.97 8.85
CA VAL A 69 -9.03 11.66 8.60
C VAL A 69 -8.63 11.11 7.22
N GLY A 70 -8.65 11.95 6.17
CA GLY A 70 -8.20 11.56 4.84
C GLY A 70 -6.76 11.03 4.82
N VAL A 71 -5.84 11.71 5.50
CA VAL A 71 -4.44 11.28 5.63
C VAL A 71 -4.34 9.94 6.37
N MET A 72 -5.12 9.75 7.44
CA MET A 72 -5.14 8.48 8.17
C MET A 72 -5.69 7.32 7.33
N ILE A 73 -6.72 7.57 6.50
CA ILE A 73 -7.26 6.57 5.57
C ILE A 73 -6.18 6.17 4.55
N ILE A 74 -5.46 7.14 3.99
CA ILE A 74 -4.37 6.87 3.03
C ILE A 74 -3.24 6.09 3.70
N ALA A 75 -2.84 6.46 4.92
CA ALA A 75 -1.79 5.77 5.66
C ALA A 75 -2.15 4.33 6.05
N ALA A 76 -3.44 4.04 6.25
CA ALA A 76 -3.94 2.69 6.53
C ALA A 76 -4.12 1.83 5.28
N ALA A 77 -4.08 2.43 4.08
CA ALA A 77 -4.20 1.69 2.84
C ALA A 77 -2.94 0.83 2.58
N PRO A 78 -3.09 -0.36 1.97
CA PRO A 78 -1.96 -1.19 1.59
C PRO A 78 -1.11 -0.52 0.50
N GLY A 79 0.13 -0.99 0.34
CA GLY A 79 0.99 -0.59 -0.77
C GLY A 79 0.36 -0.91 -2.13
N GLY A 80 0.58 -0.05 -3.12
CA GLY A 80 0.07 -0.25 -4.49
C GLY A 80 1.15 -0.74 -5.45
N ALA A 81 0.76 -1.31 -6.60
CA ALA A 81 1.67 -1.90 -7.60
C ALA A 81 2.82 -0.98 -8.06
N THR A 82 2.61 0.33 -8.01
CA THR A 82 3.64 1.33 -8.34
C THR A 82 4.85 1.23 -7.41
N SER A 83 4.68 0.84 -6.14
CA SER A 83 5.81 0.63 -5.23
C SER A 83 6.74 -0.46 -5.75
N ASN A 84 6.21 -1.55 -6.33
CA ASN A 84 7.01 -2.65 -6.87
C ASN A 84 7.92 -2.18 -8.02
N ILE A 85 7.40 -1.31 -8.89
CA ILE A 85 8.17 -0.70 -9.99
C ILE A 85 9.25 0.21 -9.42
N LEU A 86 8.92 1.06 -8.43
CA LEU A 86 9.87 1.96 -7.79
C LEU A 86 10.98 1.20 -7.04
N THR A 87 10.64 0.09 -6.37
CA THR A 87 11.61 -0.82 -5.74
C THR A 87 12.58 -1.38 -6.78
N SER A 88 12.07 -1.79 -7.95
CA SER A 88 12.91 -2.27 -9.05
C SER A 88 13.89 -1.22 -9.55
N PHE A 89 13.42 0.02 -9.77
CA PHE A 89 14.28 1.14 -10.17
C PHE A 89 15.31 1.51 -9.10
N SER A 90 14.96 1.31 -7.83
CA SER A 90 15.85 1.56 -6.69
C SER A 90 16.85 0.42 -6.44
N LYS A 91 16.85 -0.64 -7.27
CA LYS A 91 17.61 -1.89 -7.05
C LYS A 91 17.32 -2.54 -5.69
N GLY A 92 16.12 -2.34 -5.17
CA GLY A 92 15.65 -2.95 -3.94
C GLY A 92 15.15 -4.38 -4.16
N ASP A 93 14.73 -5.01 -3.07
CA ASP A 93 14.13 -6.35 -3.13
C ASP A 93 12.68 -6.28 -3.66
N VAL A 94 12.54 -6.35 -4.98
CA VAL A 94 11.25 -6.37 -5.67
C VAL A 94 10.40 -7.55 -5.23
N ALA A 95 11.06 -8.67 -4.95
CA ALA A 95 10.41 -9.89 -4.55
C ALA A 95 9.75 -9.76 -3.17
N LEU A 96 10.42 -9.09 -2.22
CA LEU A 96 9.83 -8.71 -0.94
C LEU A 96 8.71 -7.67 -1.11
N SER A 97 8.90 -6.67 -1.98
CA SER A 97 7.90 -5.63 -2.25
C SER A 97 6.58 -6.20 -2.81
N ILE A 98 6.65 -7.23 -3.65
CA ILE A 98 5.45 -7.92 -4.18
C ILE A 98 4.76 -8.75 -3.09
N SER A 99 5.54 -9.28 -2.14
CA SER A 99 5.02 -10.14 -1.06
C SER A 99 4.38 -9.36 0.10
N LEU A 100 4.53 -8.03 0.17
CA LEU A 100 3.99 -7.13 1.19
C LEU A 100 2.69 -6.46 0.71
#